data_AF-A0A960K2B0-F1
#
_entry.id   AF-A0A960K2B0-F1
#
_cell.length_a   1.000
_cell.length_b   1.000
_cell.length_c   1.000
_cell.angle_alpha   90.00
_cell.angle_beta   90.00
_cell.angle_gamma   90.00
#
_symmetry.space_group_name_H-M   'P 1'
#
loop_
_entity.id
_entity.type
_entity.pdbx_description
1 polymer ?
#
loop_
_entity_poly.entity_id
_entity_poly.type
_entity_poly.pdbx_seq_one_letter_code
_entity_poly.pdbx_strand_id
1 'polypeptide(L)' 'TARLSNFVQQAAQATLVGDVFDDAATGQGLLNFFLRGLSCGALTEEEVLATGLSLEELRGRSFLKILEGRRGG' A
#
# COMPACT_ATOMS: atom_id res chain seq x y z
N THR A 1 -12.86 9.70 -8.67
CA THR A 1 -11.93 9.53 -7.53
C THR A 1 -12.56 8.92 -6.27
N ALA A 2 -13.89 8.87 -6.10
CA ALA A 2 -14.53 8.31 -4.90
C ALA A 2 -14.27 6.80 -4.64
N ARG A 3 -14.18 5.95 -5.68
CA ARG A 3 -13.92 4.50 -5.50
C ARG A 3 -12.53 4.21 -4.95
N LEU A 4 -11.53 4.98 -5.39
CA LEU A 4 -10.15 4.84 -4.94
C LEU A 4 -10.02 5.25 -3.48
N SER A 5 -10.58 6.41 -3.11
CA SER A 5 -10.56 6.89 -1.73
C SER A 5 -11.27 5.92 -0.77
N ASN A 6 -12.40 5.31 -1.19
CA ASN A 6 -13.08 4.30 -0.39
C ASN A 6 -12.28 3.00 -0.26
N PHE A 7 -11.60 2.57 -1.32
CA PHE A 7 -10.73 1.40 -1.29
C PHE A 7 -9.50 1.63 -0.41
N VAL A 8 -8.88 2.80 -0.49
CA VAL A 8 -7.76 3.20 0.36
C VAL A 8 -8.21 3.35 1.81
N GLN A 9 -9.37 3.96 2.09
CA GLN A 9 -9.91 4.01 3.45
C GLN A 9 -10.20 2.62 4.02
N GLN A 10 -10.74 1.70 3.21
CA GLN A 10 -10.94 0.33 3.65
C GLN A 10 -9.62 -0.43 3.83
N ALA A 11 -8.61 -0.20 2.97
CA ALA A 11 -7.27 -0.78 3.13
C ALA A 11 -6.55 -0.23 4.37
N ALA A 12 -6.68 1.07 4.65
CA ALA A 12 -6.15 1.73 5.84
C ALA A 12 -6.87 1.24 7.11
N GLN A 13 -8.20 1.07 7.08
CA GLN A 13 -8.95 0.43 8.19
C GLN A 13 -8.58 -1.04 8.38
N ALA A 14 -8.40 -1.80 7.29
CA ALA A 14 -8.01 -3.21 7.34
C ALA A 14 -6.59 -3.39 7.87
N THR A 15 -5.72 -2.39 7.71
CA THR A 15 -4.39 -2.36 8.36
C THR A 15 -4.50 -2.13 9.87
N LEU A 16 -5.60 -1.52 10.35
CA LEU A 16 -5.88 -1.32 11.78
C LEU A 16 -6.56 -2.54 12.44
N VAL A 17 -7.14 -3.44 11.64
CA VAL A 17 -7.89 -4.63 12.10
C VAL A 17 -7.33 -5.88 11.42
N GLY A 18 -6.09 -6.22 11.75
CA GLY A 18 -5.47 -7.55 11.84
C GLY A 18 -5.62 -8.63 10.74
N ASP A 19 -6.75 -8.78 10.04
CA ASP A 19 -7.15 -10.07 9.45
C ASP A 19 -7.06 -10.14 7.90
N VAL A 20 -6.82 -9.04 7.19
CA VAL A 20 -6.84 -9.03 5.71
C VAL A 20 -5.44 -9.15 5.07
N PHE A 21 -4.37 -8.92 5.83
CA PHE A 21 -2.99 -8.83 5.31
C PHE A 21 -2.04 -9.93 5.82
N ASP A 22 -2.58 -11.01 6.39
CA ASP A 22 -1.77 -12.05 7.06
C ASP A 22 -0.83 -12.84 6.11
N ASP A 23 -1.07 -12.75 4.80
CA ASP A 23 -0.25 -13.34 3.75
C ASP A 23 0.52 -12.25 2.96
N ALA A 24 1.85 -12.40 2.93
CA ALA A 24 2.75 -11.52 2.21
C ALA A 24 2.45 -11.43 0.70
N ALA A 25 1.85 -12.46 0.09
CA ALA A 25 1.46 -12.46 -1.32
C ALA A 25 0.27 -11.53 -1.58
N THR A 26 -0.75 -11.53 -0.72
CA THR A 26 -1.88 -10.60 -0.78
C THR A 26 -1.40 -9.15 -0.64
N GLY A 27 -0.52 -8.87 0.33
CA GLY A 27 0.08 -7.56 0.49
C GLY A 27 0.95 -7.13 -0.70
N GLN A 28 1.73 -8.06 -1.27
CA GLN A 28 2.52 -7.79 -2.47
C GLN A 28 1.65 -7.51 -3.70
N GLY A 29 0.51 -8.19 -3.84
CA GLY A 29 -0.47 -7.94 -4.91
C GLY A 29 -1.03 -6.53 -4.84
N LEU A 30 -1.36 -6.07 -3.63
CA LEU A 30 -1.83 -4.71 -3.39
C LEU A 30 -0.75 -3.66 -3.70
N LEU A 31 0.49 -3.89 -3.25
CA LEU A 31 1.61 -3.01 -3.58
C LEU A 31 1.81 -2.88 -5.09
N ASN A 32 1.73 -3.99 -5.82
CA ASN A 32 1.84 -4.01 -7.28
C ASN A 32 0.70 -3.23 -7.96
N PHE A 33 -0.52 -3.28 -7.41
CA PHE A 33 -1.65 -2.49 -7.91
C PHE A 33 -1.37 -0.99 -7.81
N PHE A 34 -0.87 -0.51 -6.66
CA PHE A 34 -0.51 0.90 -6.48
C PHE A 34 0.65 1.32 -7.40
N LEU A 35 1.70 0.50 -7.50
CA LEU A 35 2.84 0.76 -8.38
C LEU A 35 2.42 0.87 -9.86
N ARG A 36 1.50 0.01 -10.29
CA ARG A 36 0.93 0.09 -11.65
C ARG A 36 0.10 1.35 -11.84
N GLY A 37 -0.75 1.69 -10.87
CA GLY A 37 -1.55 2.92 -10.88
C GLY A 37 -0.68 4.18 -10.99
N LEU A 38 0.42 4.23 -10.23
CA LEU A 38 1.37 5.33 -10.30
C LEU A 38 2.08 5.37 -11.67
N SER A 39 2.55 4.21 -12.14
CA SER A 39 3.28 4.11 -13.42
C SER A 39 2.44 4.49 -14.64
N CYS A 40 1.12 4.25 -14.61
CA CYS A 40 0.22 4.63 -15.70
C CYS A 40 -0.47 5.99 -15.50
N GLY A 41 -0.15 6.72 -14.43
CA GLY A 41 -0.76 8.01 -14.11
C GLY A 41 -2.21 7.93 -13.64
N ALA A 42 -2.71 6.73 -13.32
CA ALA A 42 -4.02 6.53 -12.70
C ALA A 42 -4.02 6.89 -11.20
N LEU A 43 -2.84 7.00 -10.59
CA LEU A 43 -2.60 7.48 -9.23
C LEU A 43 -1.54 8.58 -9.25
N THR A 44 -1.73 9.62 -8.45
CA THR A 44 -0.66 10.58 -8.15
C THR A 44 0.21 10.10 -7.00
N GLU A 45 1.40 10.68 -6.87
CA GLU A 45 2.27 10.43 -5.74
C GLU A 45 1.58 10.79 -4.42
N GLU A 46 0.82 11.90 -4.36
CA GLU A 46 0.10 12.29 -3.14
C GLU A 46 -0.99 11.28 -2.76
N GLU A 47 -1.71 10.73 -3.74
CA GLU A 47 -2.74 9.70 -3.49
C GLU A 47 -2.13 8.42 -2.91
N VAL A 48 -0.94 8.02 -3.37
CA VAL A 48 -0.23 6.86 -2.83
C VAL A 48 0.34 7.15 -1.44
N LEU A 49 0.91 8.35 -1.22
CA LEU A 49 1.44 8.75 0.10
C LEU A 49 0.32 8.82 1.16
N ALA A 50 -0.89 9.23 0.78
CA ALA A 50 -2.05 9.24 1.67
C ALA A 50 -2.46 7.85 2.18
N THR A 51 -2.00 6.76 1.55
CA THR A 51 -2.20 5.39 2.03
C THR A 51 -1.33 5.03 3.24
N GLY A 52 -0.39 5.91 3.62
CA GLY A 52 0.59 5.66 4.67
C GLY A 52 1.83 4.90 4.20
N LEU A 53 2.00 4.72 2.89
CA LEU A 53 3.25 4.24 2.28
C LEU A 53 4.22 5.41 2.06
N SER A 54 5.51 5.20 2.33
CA SER A 54 6.56 6.16 2.00
C SER A 54 7.13 5.93 0.59
N LEU A 55 7.77 6.96 0.03
CA LEU A 55 8.48 6.82 -1.26
C LEU A 55 9.62 5.80 -1.21
N GLU A 56 10.20 5.57 -0.04
CA GLU A 56 11.25 4.58 0.14
C GLU A 56 10.68 3.16 0.13
N GLU A 57 9.55 2.97 0.79
CA GLU A 57 8.79 1.72 0.80
C GLU A 57 8.30 1.35 -0.61
N LEU A 58 7.77 2.32 -1.36
CA LEU A 58 7.37 2.15 -2.75
C LEU A 58 8.55 1.78 -3.66
N ARG A 59 9.71 2.40 -3.45
CA ARG A 59 10.94 2.05 -4.19
C ARG A 59 11.46 0.66 -3.85
N GLY A 60 11.26 0.20 -2.61
CA GLY A 60 11.60 -1.15 -2.18
C GLY A 60 10.81 -2.25 -2.89
N ARG A 61 9.61 -1.94 -3.41
CA ARG A 61 8.73 -2.83 -4.20
C ARG A 61 8.50 -4.21 -3.57
N SER A 62 8.69 -4.33 -2.26
CA SER A 62 8.55 -5.58 -1.52
C SER A 62 7.74 -5.33 -0.26
N PHE A 63 6.55 -5.90 -0.22
CA PHE A 63 5.66 -5.78 0.93
C PHE A 63 6.31 -6.38 2.20
N LEU A 64 7.02 -7.49 2.05
CA LEU A 64 7.76 -8.11 3.15
C LEU A 64 8.81 -7.14 3.75
N LYS A 65 9.61 -6.47 2.90
CA LYS A 65 10.60 -5.49 3.38
C LYS A 65 9.96 -4.28 4.06
N ILE A 66 8.78 -3.86 3.61
CA ILE A 66 8.01 -2.79 4.24
C ILE A 66 7.59 -3.22 5.66
N LEU A 67 7.06 -4.44 5.82
CA LEU A 67 6.69 -4.97 7.13
C LEU A 67 7.91 -5.13 8.06
N GLU A 68 9.02 -5.66 7.55
CA GLU A 68 10.27 -5.81 8.32
C GLU A 68 10.80 -4.45 8.78
N GLY A 69 10.81 -3.44 7.90
CA GLY A 69 11.23 -2.09 8.24
C GLY A 69 10.36 -1.42 9.30
N ARG A 70 9.04 -1.69 9.29
CA ARG A 70 8.09 -1.15 10.27
C ARG A 70 8.10 -1.88 11.61
N ARG A 71 8.51 -3.15 11.66
CA ARG A 71 8.64 -3.93 12.91
C ARG A 71 9.93 -3.61 13.67
N GLY A 72 10.95 -3.10 12.99
CA GLY A 72 12.27 -2.83 13.54
C GLY A 72 12.51 -1.40 14.04
N GLY A 73 11.52 -0.50 13.95
CA GLY A 73 11.58 0.89 14.42
C GLY A 73 10.51 1.17 15.46
#